data_AF-A0A962HCF5-F1
#
_entry.id   AF-A0A962HCF5-F1
#
_cell.length_a   1.000
_cell.length_b   1.000
_cell.length_c   1.000
_cell.angle_alpha   90.00
_cell.angle_beta   90.00
_cell.angle_gamma   90.00
#
_symmetry.space_group_name_H-M   'P 1'
#
loop_
_entity.id
_entity.type
_entity.pdbx_description
1 polymer ?
#
loop_
_entity_poly.entity_id
_entity_poly.type
_entity_poly.pdbx_seq_one_letter_code
_entity_poly.pdbx_strand_id
1 'polypeptide(L)' 'MTDAQRRILILDGAMGSMLQRYKLEESDFRGERFADFGHELKGNNDLLALTQPKIVQAVHQAYLDAGADL' A
#
# COMPACT_ATOMS: atom_id res chain seq x y z
N MET A 1 21.01 -18.37 -13.18
CA MET A 1 19.61 -18.61 -13.59
C MET A 1 18.73 -17.98 -12.54
N THR A 2 17.88 -17.02 -12.94
CA THR A 2 16.96 -16.33 -12.02
C THR A 2 15.77 -17.24 -11.70
N ASP A 3 15.10 -17.03 -10.56
CA ASP A 3 13.99 -17.89 -10.12
C ASP A 3 12.83 -17.88 -11.13
N ALA A 4 12.60 -16.74 -11.77
CA ALA A 4 11.63 -16.55 -12.86
C ALA A 4 11.87 -17.46 -14.09
N GLN A 5 13.09 -18.00 -14.27
CA GLN A 5 13.40 -18.94 -15.35
C GLN A 5 13.07 -20.41 -14.99
N ARG A 6 12.73 -20.69 -13.73
CA ARG A 6 12.57 -22.05 -13.19
C ARG A 6 11.13 -22.39 -12.81
N ARG A 7 10.30 -21.38 -12.49
CA ARG A 7 8.89 -21.54 -12.11
C ARG A 7 8.09 -20.28 -12.42
N ILE A 8 6.75 -20.41 -12.40
CA ILE A 8 5.84 -19.26 -12.48
C ILE A 8 5.92 -18.49 -11.15
N LEU A 9 6.03 -17.16 -11.23
CA LEU A 9 5.96 -16.27 -10.07
C LEU A 9 4.57 -15.62 -10.00
N ILE A 10 4.06 -15.47 -8.78
CA ILE A 10 2.78 -14.82 -8.50
C ILE A 10 3.06 -13.39 -8.05
N LEU A 11 2.43 -12.42 -8.72
CA LEU A 11 2.46 -11.02 -8.30
C LEU A 11 1.35 -10.75 -7.27
N ASP A 12 1.56 -9.73 -6.44
CA ASP A 12 0.58 -9.19 -5.53
C ASP A 12 -0.70 -8.70 -6.22
N GLY A 13 -1.74 -8.50 -5.41
CA GLY A 13 -3.05 -8.10 -5.88
C GLY A 13 -3.28 -6.59 -5.86
N ALA A 14 -4.52 -6.19 -6.10
CA ALA A 14 -4.90 -4.78 -6.13
C ALA A 14 -4.75 -4.06 -4.77
N MET A 15 -3.67 -3.27 -4.64
CA MET A 15 -3.35 -2.46 -3.45
C MET A 15 -4.49 -1.54 -3.00
N GLY A 16 -5.11 -0.79 -3.93
CA GLY A 16 -6.17 0.17 -3.61
C GLY A 16 -7.39 -0.47 -2.94
N SER A 17 -7.80 -1.64 -3.42
CA SER A 17 -8.96 -2.38 -2.87
C SER A 17 -8.70 -2.88 -1.44
N MET A 18 -7.45 -3.25 -1.14
CA MET A 18 -7.05 -3.62 0.23
C MET A 18 -7.00 -2.41 1.15
N LEU A 19 -6.46 -1.28 0.69
CA LEU A 19 -6.39 -0.03 1.46
C LEU A 19 -7.78 0.52 1.80
N GLN A 20 -8.76 0.38 0.91
CA GLN A 20 -10.15 0.78 1.19
C GLN A 20 -10.76 0.11 2.43
N ARG A 21 -10.28 -1.08 2.82
CA ARG A 21 -10.76 -1.80 4.02
C ARG A 21 -10.36 -1.12 5.32
N TYR A 22 -9.30 -0.30 5.30
CA TYR A 22 -8.81 0.42 6.47
C TYR A 22 -9.62 1.68 6.78
N LYS A 23 -10.58 2.07 5.91
CA LYS A 23 -11.44 3.26 6.09
C LYS A 23 -10.66 4.53 6.45
N LEU A 24 -9.58 4.76 5.70
CA LEU A 24 -8.67 5.88 5.90
C LEU A 24 -9.38 7.21 5.67
N GLU A 25 -9.09 8.18 6.54
CA GLU A 25 -9.62 9.53 6.49
C GLU A 25 -8.56 10.53 6.04
N GLU A 26 -8.98 11.75 5.70
CA GLU A 26 -8.09 12.81 5.18
C GLU A 26 -6.85 13.04 6.05
N SER A 27 -6.99 12.95 7.37
CA SER A 27 -5.87 13.07 8.32
C SER A 27 -4.81 11.98 8.11
N ASP A 28 -5.20 10.79 7.68
CA ASP A 28 -4.29 9.67 7.45
C ASP A 28 -3.47 9.89 6.17
N PHE A 29 -4.05 10.51 5.15
CA PHE A 29 -3.35 10.90 3.92
C PHE A 29 -2.45 12.13 4.11
N ARG A 30 -2.80 13.01 5.06
CA ARG A 30 -1.96 14.17 5.40
C ARG A 30 -0.75 13.78 6.24
N GLY A 31 -0.97 12.96 7.27
CA GLY A 31 0.00 12.75 8.34
C GLY A 31 0.52 14.08 8.89
N GLU A 32 1.73 14.04 9.48
CA GLU A 32 2.40 15.27 9.95
C GLU A 32 2.99 16.07 8.78
N ARG A 33 3.48 15.38 7.75
CA ARG A 33 4.24 15.98 6.65
C ARG A 33 3.40 16.92 5.77
N PHE A 34 2.11 16.66 5.62
CA PHE A 34 1.22 17.42 4.75
C PHE A 34 0.04 18.03 5.52
N ALA A 35 0.19 18.24 6.83
CA ALA A 35 -0.86 18.80 7.68
C ALA A 35 -1.42 20.12 7.11
N ASP A 36 -0.52 21.02 6.68
CA ASP A 36 -0.85 22.36 6.18
C ASP A 36 -1.10 22.43 4.66
N PHE A 37 -1.21 21.29 3.96
CA PHE A 37 -1.40 21.29 2.51
C PHE A 37 -2.78 21.84 2.12
N GLY A 38 -2.83 22.81 1.19
CA GLY A 38 -4.04 23.60 0.92
C GLY A 38 -5.19 22.89 0.21
N HIS A 39 -5.04 21.62 -0.16
CA HIS A 39 -6.04 20.84 -0.90
C HIS A 39 -6.23 19.46 -0.27
N GLU A 40 -7.37 18.82 -0.56
CA GLU A 40 -7.68 17.46 -0.12
C GLU A 40 -6.68 16.45 -0.70
N LEU A 41 -6.22 15.51 0.14
CA LEU A 41 -5.23 14.49 -0.23
C LEU A 41 -5.82 13.07 -0.24
N LYS A 42 -7.01 12.88 0.34
CA LYS A 42 -7.73 11.60 0.39
C LYS A 42 -7.89 11.01 -0.99
N GLY A 43 -7.54 9.72 -1.10
CA GLY A 43 -7.55 8.97 -2.36
C GLY A 43 -6.21 8.92 -3.08
N ASN A 44 -5.23 9.77 -2.71
CA ASN A 44 -3.87 9.63 -3.19
C ASN A 44 -3.09 8.58 -2.38
N ASN A 45 -3.23 7.32 -2.78
CA ASN A 45 -2.64 6.18 -2.05
C ASN A 45 -1.11 6.21 -1.99
N ASP A 46 -0.43 6.88 -2.94
CA ASP A 46 1.03 6.97 -2.93
C ASP A 46 1.56 7.70 -1.69
N LEU A 47 0.77 8.64 -1.14
CA LEU A 47 1.12 9.36 0.08
C LEU A 47 1.16 8.46 1.31
N LEU A 48 0.39 7.36 1.30
CA LEU A 48 0.31 6.43 2.43
C LEU A 48 1.64 5.71 2.67
N ALA A 49 2.52 5.61 1.67
CA ALA A 49 3.88 5.10 1.87
C ALA A 49 4.70 6.02 2.81
N LEU A 50 4.36 7.31 2.86
CA LEU A 50 5.02 8.30 3.71
C LEU A 50 4.25 8.53 5.02
N THR A 51 2.92 8.57 4.96
CA THR A 51 2.08 8.99 6.09
C THR A 51 1.58 7.81 6.92
N GLN A 52 1.44 6.63 6.30
CA GLN A 52 0.95 5.39 6.92
C GLN A 52 1.80 4.16 6.52
N PRO A 53 3.14 4.19 6.68
CA PRO A 53 4.03 3.14 6.19
C PRO A 53 3.70 1.75 6.76
N LYS A 54 3.20 1.68 7.99
CA LYS A 54 2.80 0.42 8.65
C LYS A 54 1.61 -0.24 7.96
N ILE A 55 0.63 0.55 7.49
CA ILE A 55 -0.54 0.03 6.78
C ILE A 55 -0.12 -0.51 5.42
N VAL A 56 0.71 0.24 4.70
CA VAL A 56 1.25 -0.21 3.40
C VAL A 56 2.04 -1.51 3.56
N GLN A 57 2.92 -1.59 4.58
CA GLN A 57 3.64 -2.82 4.89
C GLN A 57 2.70 -3.99 5.22
N ALA A 58 1.65 -3.76 6.01
CA ALA A 58 0.69 -4.79 6.37
C ALA A 58 -0.08 -5.32 5.13
N VAL A 59 -0.38 -4.45 4.16
CA VAL A 59 -1.01 -4.88 2.90
C VAL A 59 -0.09 -5.77 2.08
N HIS A 60 1.19 -5.37 1.90
CA HIS A 60 2.16 -6.22 1.19
C HIS A 60 2.38 -7.55 1.92
N GLN A 61 2.49 -7.53 3.25
CA GLN A 61 2.63 -8.75 4.04
C GLN A 61 1.43 -9.68 3.85
N ALA A 62 0.21 -9.16 3.80
CA ALA A 62 -0.98 -9.96 3.56
C ALA A 62 -0.96 -10.65 2.18
N TYR A 63 -0.37 -10.04 1.15
CA TYR A 63 -0.20 -10.69 -0.15
C TYR A 63 0.90 -11.75 -0.13
N LEU A 64 2.03 -11.49 0.52
CA LEU A 64 3.09 -12.48 0.70
C LEU A 64 2.58 -13.70 1.48
N ASP A 65 1.83 -13.49 2.56
CA ASP A 65 1.23 -14.54 3.37
C ASP A 65 0.18 -15.35 2.59
N ALA A 66 -0.46 -14.72 1.59
CA ALA A 66 -1.40 -15.37 0.68
C ALA A 66 -0.70 -16.13 -0.48
N GLY A 67 0.63 -16.09 -0.55
CA GLY A 67 1.44 -16.82 -1.55
C GLY A 67 1.85 -16.00 -2.77
N ALA A 68 1.76 -14.67 -2.74
CA ALA A 68 2.46 -13.83 -3.71
C ALA A 68 3.99 -13.98 -3.51
N ASP A 69 4.72 -14.08 -4.62
CA ASP A 69 6.18 -14.10 -4.60
C ASP A 69 6.77 -12.67 -4.66
N LEU A 70 5.99 -11.70 -5.16
CA LEU A 70 6.41 -10.33 -5.46
C LEU A 70 5.29 -9.32 -5.23
#